data_AF-A0A1S3JQ91-F1
#
_entry.id   AF-A0A1S3JQ91-F1
#
_cell.length_a   1.000
_cell.length_b   1.000
_cell.length_c   1.000
_cell.angle_alpha   90.00
_cell.angle_beta   90.00
_cell.angle_gamma   90.00
#
_symmetry.space_group_name_H-M   'P 1'
#
loop_
_entity.id
_entity.type
_entity.pdbx_description
1 polymer ?
#
loop_
_entity_poly.entity_id
_entity_poly.type
_entity_poly.pdbx_seq_one_letter_code
_entity_poly.pdbx_strand_id
1 'polypeptide(L)'
;MKKMGKKTKKGADDGPSEYISDDELVTLTVRELNRQLKSLPKDEVTKLKQRRRTLKNRGYAASCREKRMSQKDELELERQTLAQQVERLKEENAKVHKELENLKNKYETLQTFANSGSFNTIRVIKREPQDTTANYFN
;
A
#
# COMPACT_ATOMS: atom_id res chain seq x y z
N MET A 1 10.58 50.79 24.00
CA MET A 1 9.34 50.01 23.76
C MET A 1 8.58 49.86 25.07
N LYS A 2 7.31 50.28 25.10
CA LYS A 2 6.46 50.40 26.31
C LYS A 2 6.18 49.01 26.93
N LYS A 3 6.49 48.84 28.21
CA LYS A 3 6.01 47.71 29.02
C LYS A 3 4.53 47.97 29.36
N MET A 4 3.63 47.20 28.75
CA MET A 4 2.21 47.18 29.09
C MET A 4 2.01 46.13 30.19
N GLY A 5 1.74 46.60 31.40
CA GLY A 5 1.39 45.75 32.54
C GLY A 5 0.05 45.05 32.32
N LYS A 6 0.01 43.74 32.56
CA LYS A 6 -1.25 43.00 32.72
C LYS A 6 -1.60 43.00 34.21
N LYS A 7 -2.49 43.91 34.61
CA LYS A 7 -3.24 43.83 35.86
C LYS A 7 -4.71 43.55 35.53
N THR A 8 -5.37 42.87 36.48
CA THR A 8 -6.82 42.63 36.63
C THR A 8 -7.40 41.50 35.78
N LYS A 9 -8.25 40.60 36.29
CA LYS A 9 -8.93 40.47 37.59
C LYS A 9 -9.33 39.00 37.73
N LYS A 10 -9.02 38.36 38.87
CA LYS A 10 -9.76 37.18 39.35
C LYS A 10 -11.16 37.67 39.71
N GLY A 11 -12.15 37.31 38.91
CA GLY A 11 -13.56 37.34 39.30
C GLY A 11 -14.01 35.89 39.38
N ALA A 12 -14.11 35.37 40.60
CA ALA A 12 -14.88 34.16 40.87
C ALA A 12 -16.34 34.53 40.65
N ASP A 13 -16.94 33.95 39.62
CA ASP A 13 -18.36 33.98 39.35
C ASP A 13 -18.70 32.53 39.00
N ASP A 14 -19.08 31.76 40.03
CA ASP A 14 -19.59 30.39 39.89
C ASP A 14 -20.98 30.47 39.25
N GLY A 15 -20.97 30.76 37.95
CA GLY A 15 -22.08 30.49 37.07
C GLY A 15 -22.18 28.98 36.78
N PRO A 16 -23.32 28.48 36.28
CA PRO A 16 -23.57 27.06 36.04
C PRO A 16 -22.59 26.36 35.08
N SER A 17 -21.69 27.11 34.44
CA SER A 17 -20.61 26.62 33.58
C SER A 17 -19.62 25.68 34.28
N GLU A 18 -19.56 25.65 35.62
CA GLU A 18 -18.63 24.75 36.34
C GLU A 18 -19.14 23.30 36.42
N TYR A 19 -20.45 23.05 36.22
CA TYR A 19 -21.03 21.71 36.43
C TYR A 19 -20.87 20.74 35.26
N ILE A 20 -20.60 21.21 34.03
CA ILE A 20 -20.40 20.34 32.86
C ILE A 20 -18.89 20.12 32.67
N SER A 21 -18.47 18.86 32.77
CA SER A 21 -17.09 18.46 32.51
C SER A 21 -16.71 18.66 31.04
N ASP A 22 -15.41 18.81 30.74
CA ASP A 22 -14.95 18.92 29.35
C ASP A 22 -15.40 17.72 28.51
N ASP A 23 -15.28 16.50 29.04
CA ASP A 23 -15.62 15.25 28.36
C ASP A 23 -17.12 15.12 28.09
N GLU A 24 -17.97 15.49 29.04
CA GLU A 24 -19.41 15.57 28.81
C GLU A 24 -19.74 16.63 27.75
N LEU A 25 -19.09 17.80 27.82
CA LEU A 25 -19.39 18.92 26.92
C LEU A 25 -19.08 18.60 25.45
N VAL A 26 -18.00 17.86 25.16
CA VAL A 26 -17.70 17.43 23.79
C VAL A 26 -18.68 16.37 23.29
N THR A 27 -19.09 15.44 24.15
CA THR A 27 -19.91 14.25 23.81
C THR A 27 -21.39 14.57 23.62
N LEU A 28 -21.95 15.54 24.35
CA LEU A 28 -23.35 15.95 24.20
C LEU A 28 -23.73 16.18 22.73
N THR A 29 -24.86 15.71 22.27
CA THR A 29 -25.37 16.11 20.95
C THR A 29 -25.75 17.60 20.93
N VAL A 30 -25.98 18.16 19.73
CA VAL A 30 -26.45 19.55 19.60
C VAL A 30 -27.79 19.75 20.32
N ARG A 31 -28.68 18.75 20.26
CA ARG A 31 -29.99 18.80 20.92
C ARG A 31 -29.86 18.81 22.44
N GLU A 32 -29.04 17.93 23.00
CA GLU A 32 -28.83 17.86 24.46
C GLU A 32 -28.14 19.11 24.99
N LEU A 33 -27.14 19.62 24.28
CA LEU A 33 -26.51 20.90 24.61
C LEU A 33 -27.55 22.02 24.62
N ASN A 34 -28.36 22.15 23.55
CA ASN A 34 -29.36 23.22 23.48
C ASN A 34 -30.42 23.11 24.60
N ARG A 35 -30.75 21.91 25.06
CA ARG A 35 -31.64 21.71 26.22
C ARG A 35 -31.02 22.28 27.50
N GLN A 36 -29.75 21.99 27.77
CA GLN A 36 -29.03 22.51 28.93
C GLN A 36 -28.83 24.03 28.87
N LEU A 37 -28.64 24.59 27.67
CA LEU A 37 -28.44 26.03 27.48
C LEU A 37 -29.72 26.88 27.68
N LYS A 38 -30.91 26.27 27.66
CA LYS A 38 -32.20 26.98 27.64
C LYS A 38 -32.47 27.83 28.89
N SER A 39 -31.97 27.38 30.05
CA SER A 39 -32.17 28.04 31.34
C SER A 39 -30.99 28.93 31.77
N LEU A 40 -29.99 29.11 30.89
CA LEU A 40 -28.78 29.86 31.21
C LEU A 40 -28.82 31.30 30.67
N PRO A 41 -28.17 32.26 31.36
CA PRO A 41 -28.01 33.62 30.85
C PRO A 41 -27.14 33.63 29.58
N LYS A 42 -27.34 34.64 28.73
CA LYS A 42 -26.71 34.74 27.40
C LYS A 42 -25.17 34.66 27.44
N ASP A 43 -24.55 35.25 28.46
CA ASP A 43 -23.10 35.27 28.59
C ASP A 43 -22.55 33.87 28.87
N GLU A 44 -23.19 33.12 29.77
CA GLU A 44 -22.84 31.72 30.08
C GLU A 44 -23.06 30.81 28.87
N VAL A 45 -24.14 31.01 28.11
CA VAL A 45 -24.38 30.29 26.86
C VAL A 45 -23.22 30.49 25.86
N THR A 46 -22.73 31.73 25.75
CA THR A 46 -21.64 32.07 24.84
C THR A 46 -20.33 31.43 25.29
N LYS A 47 -20.01 31.48 26.60
CA LYS A 47 -18.84 30.83 27.19
C LYS A 47 -18.85 29.31 26.96
N LEU A 48 -19.98 28.63 27.22
CA LEU A 48 -20.13 27.19 27.03
C LEU A 48 -19.96 26.77 25.56
N LYS A 49 -20.56 27.52 24.63
CA LYS A 49 -20.38 27.28 23.19
C LYS A 49 -18.92 27.46 22.76
N GLN A 50 -18.26 28.51 23.25
CA GLN A 50 -16.86 28.76 22.94
C GLN A 50 -15.93 27.68 23.53
N ARG A 51 -16.16 27.28 24.79
CA ARG A 51 -15.43 26.18 25.45
C ARG A 51 -15.60 24.89 24.64
N ARG A 52 -16.83 24.52 24.30
CA ARG A 52 -17.12 23.35 23.46
C ARG A 52 -16.42 23.41 22.10
N ARG A 53 -16.45 24.56 21.42
CA ARG A 53 -15.77 24.75 20.12
C ARG A 53 -14.26 24.54 20.25
N THR A 54 -13.66 25.10 21.28
CA THR A 54 -12.22 24.96 21.56
C THR A 54 -11.84 23.50 21.81
N LEU A 55 -12.64 22.78 22.61
CA LEU A 55 -12.45 21.36 22.88
C LEU A 55 -12.59 20.49 21.63
N LYS A 56 -13.65 20.70 20.82
CA LYS A 56 -13.82 19.97 19.55
C LYS A 56 -12.66 20.23 18.59
N ASN A 57 -12.21 21.49 18.47
CA ASN A 57 -11.07 21.84 17.62
C ASN A 57 -9.78 21.17 18.08
N ARG A 58 -9.57 21.01 19.40
CA ARG A 58 -8.46 20.24 19.95
C ARG A 58 -8.51 18.78 19.47
N GLY A 59 -9.68 18.16 19.56
CA GLY A 59 -9.91 16.80 19.03
C GLY A 59 -9.64 16.71 17.53
N TYR A 60 -10.19 17.63 16.73
CA TYR A 60 -9.96 17.68 15.29
C TYR A 60 -8.49 17.84 14.92
N ALA A 61 -7.71 18.61 15.69
CA ALA A 61 -6.28 18.74 15.46
C ALA A 61 -5.53 17.42 15.72
N ALA A 62 -5.93 16.66 16.75
CA ALA A 62 -5.37 15.34 17.04
C ALA A 62 -5.71 14.35 15.92
N SER A 63 -6.99 14.21 15.57
CA SER A 63 -7.43 13.32 14.48
C SER A 63 -6.84 13.71 13.12
N CYS A 64 -6.61 15.00 12.87
CA CYS A 64 -5.94 15.46 11.65
C CYS A 64 -4.48 14.99 11.58
N ARG A 65 -3.74 15.05 12.70
CA ARG A 65 -2.37 14.52 12.78
C ARG A 65 -2.35 13.01 12.59
N GLU A 66 -3.22 12.29 13.29
CA GLU A 66 -3.36 10.84 13.18
C GLU A 66 -3.68 10.41 11.75
N LYS A 67 -4.70 11.01 11.12
CA LYS A 67 -5.06 10.72 9.73
C LYS A 67 -3.91 10.98 8.76
N ARG A 68 -3.14 12.06 8.97
CA ARG A 68 -1.97 12.37 8.14
C ARG A 68 -0.86 11.33 8.31
N MET A 69 -0.60 10.87 9.53
CA MET A 69 0.40 9.84 9.78
C MET A 69 -0.04 8.50 9.17
N SER A 70 -1.29 8.07 9.40
CA SER A 70 -1.85 6.86 8.78
C SER A 70 -1.72 6.88 7.26
N GLN A 71 -2.11 7.98 6.61
CA GLN A 71 -1.98 8.12 5.15
C GLN A 71 -0.54 8.05 4.67
N LYS A 72 0.41 8.61 5.41
CA LYS A 72 1.83 8.51 5.08
C LYS A 72 2.31 7.06 5.19
N ASP A 73 1.94 6.38 6.26
CA ASP A 73 2.35 5.00 6.53
C ASP A 73 1.75 4.03 5.48
N GLU A 74 0.49 4.24 5.10
CA GLU A 74 -0.18 3.53 4.01
C GLU A 74 0.57 3.70 2.68
N LEU A 75 0.92 4.94 2.31
CA LEU A 75 1.69 5.23 1.10
C LEU A 75 3.09 4.62 1.13
N GLU A 76 3.74 4.59 2.30
CA GLU A 76 5.05 3.97 2.46
C GLU A 76 4.99 2.45 2.30
N LEU A 77 3.94 1.81 2.84
CA LEU A 77 3.68 0.38 2.64
C LEU A 77 3.41 0.05 1.17
N GLU A 78 2.59 0.88 0.49
CA GLU A 78 2.30 0.72 -0.94
C GLU A 78 3.58 0.87 -1.78
N ARG A 79 4.40 1.88 -1.50
CA ARG A 79 5.71 2.08 -2.16
C ARG A 79 6.60 0.84 -1.99
N GLN A 80 6.70 0.30 -0.78
CA GLN A 80 7.51 -0.90 -0.51
C GLN A 80 6.99 -2.12 -1.28
N THR A 81 5.67 -2.31 -1.28
CA THR A 81 5.00 -3.40 -2.00
C THR A 81 5.27 -3.31 -3.50
N LEU A 82 5.11 -2.13 -4.10
CA LEU A 82 5.38 -1.90 -5.51
C LEU A 82 6.86 -2.10 -5.86
N ALA A 83 7.78 -1.64 -5.00
CA ALA A 83 9.22 -1.85 -5.21
C ALA A 83 9.58 -3.34 -5.25
N GLN A 84 9.00 -4.16 -4.36
CA GLN A 84 9.19 -5.61 -4.37
C GLN A 84 8.61 -6.26 -5.64
N GLN A 85 7.44 -5.81 -6.10
CA GLN A 85 6.85 -6.31 -7.35
C GLN A 85 7.71 -5.99 -8.57
N VAL A 86 8.24 -4.77 -8.65
CA VAL A 86 9.16 -4.36 -9.72
C VAL A 86 10.39 -5.26 -9.74
N GLU A 87 10.99 -5.54 -8.58
CA GLU A 87 12.19 -6.36 -8.53
C GLU A 87 11.91 -7.81 -8.95
N ARG A 88 10.81 -8.40 -8.45
CA ARG A 88 10.35 -9.72 -8.89
C ARG A 88 10.16 -9.79 -10.41
N LEU A 89 9.46 -8.81 -10.98
CA LEU A 89 9.21 -8.77 -12.42
C LEU A 89 10.49 -8.62 -13.23
N LYS A 90 11.49 -7.87 -12.75
CA LYS A 90 12.81 -7.80 -13.40
C LYS A 90 13.51 -9.15 -13.40
N GLU A 91 13.51 -9.87 -12.28
CA GLU A 91 14.10 -11.20 -12.18
C GLU A 91 13.41 -12.19 -13.12
N GLU A 92 12.07 -12.21 -13.14
CA GLU A 92 11.28 -13.03 -14.06
C GLU A 92 11.58 -12.70 -15.52
N ASN A 93 11.64 -11.41 -15.86
CA ASN A 93 11.95 -10.97 -17.22
C ASN A 93 13.38 -11.38 -17.65
N ALA A 94 14.37 -11.21 -16.76
CA ALA A 94 15.74 -11.64 -17.03
C ALA A 94 15.82 -13.16 -17.27
N LYS A 95 15.06 -13.96 -16.52
CA LYS A 95 14.96 -15.41 -16.72
C LYS A 95 14.38 -15.75 -18.09
N VAL A 96 13.27 -15.12 -18.47
CA VAL A 96 12.65 -15.32 -19.79
C VAL A 96 13.59 -14.93 -20.92
N HIS A 97 14.29 -13.80 -20.81
CA HIS A 97 15.29 -13.38 -21.79
C HIS A 97 16.40 -14.42 -21.96
N LYS A 98 16.89 -15.01 -20.86
CA LYS A 98 17.90 -16.07 -20.90
C LYS A 98 17.37 -17.35 -21.55
N GLU A 99 16.13 -17.74 -21.28
CA GLU A 99 15.50 -18.89 -21.92
C GLU A 99 15.33 -18.69 -23.43
N LEU A 100 14.91 -17.49 -23.83
CA LEU A 100 14.77 -17.10 -25.24
C LEU A 100 16.12 -17.14 -25.96
N GLU A 101 17.18 -16.60 -25.33
CA GLU A 101 18.54 -16.63 -25.88
C GLU A 101 19.06 -18.06 -26.05
N ASN A 102 18.84 -18.92 -25.06
CA ASN A 102 19.20 -20.34 -25.16
C ASN A 102 18.46 -21.03 -26.31
N LEU A 103 17.18 -20.71 -26.52
CA LEU A 103 16.39 -21.29 -27.59
C LEU A 103 16.85 -20.81 -28.98
N LYS A 104 17.19 -19.52 -29.12
CA LYS A 104 17.78 -18.96 -30.33
C LYS A 104 19.10 -19.64 -30.68
N ASN A 105 20.01 -19.77 -29.72
CA ASN A 105 21.30 -20.43 -29.94
C ASN A 105 21.15 -21.90 -30.40
N LYS A 106 20.19 -22.64 -29.81
CA LYS A 106 19.87 -24.00 -30.26
C LYS A 106 19.33 -24.02 -31.69
N TYR A 107 18.42 -23.10 -32.01
CA TYR A 107 17.85 -22.97 -33.35
C TYR A 107 18.92 -22.65 -34.40
N GLU A 108 19.80 -21.68 -34.13
CA GLU A 108 20.91 -21.31 -35.02
C GLU A 108 21.89 -22.46 -35.23
N THR A 109 22.20 -23.22 -34.17
CA THR A 109 23.04 -24.44 -34.27
C THR A 109 22.41 -25.48 -35.19
N LEU A 110 21.11 -25.72 -35.08
CA LEU A 110 20.39 -26.65 -35.97
C LEU A 110 20.30 -26.12 -37.40
N GLN A 111 20.09 -24.82 -37.58
CA GLN A 111 20.00 -24.19 -38.89
C GLN A 111 21.35 -24.21 -39.61
N THR A 112 22.44 -23.90 -38.91
CA THR A 112 23.81 -23.99 -39.45
C THR A 112 24.17 -25.43 -39.81
N PHE A 113 23.86 -26.40 -38.95
CA PHE A 113 24.00 -27.83 -39.27
C PHE A 113 23.24 -28.20 -40.54
N ALA A 114 21.97 -27.81 -40.66
CA ALA A 114 21.15 -28.12 -41.82
C ALA A 114 21.67 -27.47 -43.11
N ASN A 115 22.12 -26.22 -43.02
CA ASN A 115 22.63 -25.45 -44.16
C ASN A 115 24.05 -25.89 -44.59
N SER A 116 24.85 -26.45 -43.68
CA SER A 116 26.20 -26.95 -43.98
C SER A 116 26.22 -28.21 -44.87
N GLY A 117 25.07 -28.71 -45.32
CA GLY A 117 24.98 -29.82 -46.28
C GLY A 117 25.37 -31.18 -45.71
N SER A 118 25.57 -31.29 -44.39
CA SER A 118 25.97 -32.53 -43.71
C SER A 118 24.85 -33.60 -43.60
N PHE A 119 23.80 -33.48 -44.42
CA PHE A 119 22.76 -34.50 -44.62
C PHE A 119 23.15 -35.57 -45.66
N ASN A 120 24.21 -35.35 -46.43
CA ASN A 120 24.75 -36.38 -47.31
C ASN A 120 25.76 -37.23 -46.53
N THR A 121 25.30 -38.34 -45.93
CA THR A 121 25.90 -39.69 -45.92
C THR A 121 25.38 -40.49 -44.71
N ILE A 122 24.08 -40.74 -44.61
CA ILE A 122 23.62 -42.02 -44.04
C ILE A 122 23.42 -42.94 -45.24
N ARG A 123 24.50 -43.60 -45.68
CA ARG A 123 24.38 -44.76 -46.57
C ARG A 123 23.75 -45.87 -45.73
N VAL A 124 22.44 -46.04 -45.87
CA VAL A 124 21.75 -47.22 -45.36
C VAL A 124 22.34 -48.41 -46.12
N ILE A 125 23.26 -49.15 -45.49
CA ILE A 125 23.71 -50.45 -45.99
C ILE A 125 22.52 -51.38 -45.86
N LYS A 126 21.78 -51.54 -46.96
CA LYS A 126 20.72 -52.53 -47.08
C LYS A 126 21.43 -53.89 -47.06
N ARG A 127 21.42 -54.59 -45.92
CA ARG A 127 21.86 -55.99 -45.88
C ARG A 127 20.89 -56.80 -46.73
N GLU A 128 21.38 -57.40 -47.81
CA GLU A 128 20.62 -58.43 -48.50
C GLU A 128 20.46 -59.66 -47.59
N PRO A 129 19.27 -60.29 -47.56
CA PRO A 129 19.10 -61.55 -46.86
C PRO A 129 19.92 -62.63 -47.56
N GLN A 130 20.83 -63.27 -46.83
CA GLN A 130 21.48 -64.49 -47.30
C GLN A 130 20.49 -65.64 -47.20
N ASP A 131 20.24 -66.30 -48.32
CA ASP A 131 19.35 -67.45 -48.45
C ASP A 131 19.95 -68.65 -47.70
N THR A 132 19.40 -69.00 -46.53
CA THR A 132 19.93 -70.10 -45.67
C THR A 132 19.41 -71.49 -46.07
N THR A 133 18.92 -71.67 -47.30
CA THR A 133 18.17 -72.89 -47.68
C THR A 133 19.03 -74.03 -48.25
N ALA A 134 20.32 -74.13 -47.88
CA ALA A 134 21.24 -75.08 -48.51
C ALA A 134 21.98 -76.05 -47.57
N ASN A 135 21.48 -76.33 -46.35
CA ASN A 135 22.11 -77.33 -45.46
C ASN A 135 21.09 -78.29 -44.81
N TYR A 136 20.23 -78.89 -45.62
CA TYR A 136 19.62 -80.18 -45.31
C TYR A 136 20.10 -81.16 -46.38
N PHE A 137 21.16 -81.93 -46.09
CA PHE A 137 21.45 -83.29 -46.59
C PHE A 137 22.89 -83.66 -46.19
N ASN A 138 23.02 -84.30 -45.02
CA ASN A 138 23.82 -85.50 -44.79
C ASN A 138 23.47 -86.07 -43.42
#